data_AF-A0A8W8M580-F1
#
_entry.id   AF-A0A8W8M580-F1
#
_cell.length_a   1.000
_cell.length_b   1.000
_cell.length_c   1.000
_cell.angle_alpha   90.00
_cell.angle_beta   90.00
_cell.angle_gamma   90.00
#
_symmetry.space_group_name_H-M   'P 1'
#
loop_
_entity.id
_entity.type
_entity.pdbx_description
1 polymer ?
#
loop_
_entity_poly.entity_id
_entity_poly.type
_entity_poly.pdbx_seq_one_letter_code
_entity_poly.pdbx_strand_id
1 'polypeptide(L)'
;CEDINECSYGNICPYNGVCENTPGSYKCNCNAGTEQKGSSCVDIDECKDRNRCEHSCVNVVGSYECTCRPGYKLNPDKRTCSDIDECQSYSLRGRVCGGACINTPGSYMCTCPNGWRTLGGGRSCQDIDECAEGTYRCTAPESICFNTRGSYKCPQVTCPPGFVRTPMGSRRNSVRCKRTSFTCQRGDVECLTAPISLSYNFLSFPSNIKIPTDLFAMSGPLTSQKQFAWDLKVIDARPLKSGVMAVNRGYFDLKVENSAQAVVSLNYRIQGPQDVELELTMQITDLRSRYTGTAVSKIFLYVTGDSVV
;
A
#
# COMPACT_ATOMS: atom_id res chain seq x y z
N CYS A 1 -74.08 36.12 38.59
CA CYS A 1 -73.42 35.35 37.52
C CYS A 1 -72.23 34.65 38.15
N GLU A 2 -72.20 33.33 38.06
CA GLU A 2 -70.99 32.57 38.39
C GLU A 2 -70.17 32.40 37.12
N ASP A 3 -68.85 32.54 37.27
CA ASP A 3 -67.90 32.36 36.20
C ASP A 3 -67.87 30.90 35.76
N ILE A 4 -67.91 30.64 34.45
CA ILE A 4 -67.88 29.28 33.92
C ILE A 4 -66.41 28.90 33.82
N ASN A 5 -65.97 27.88 34.56
CA ASN A 5 -64.59 27.40 34.43
C ASN A 5 -64.41 26.64 33.11
N GLU A 6 -63.92 27.33 32.08
CA GLU A 6 -63.73 26.72 30.78
C GLU A 6 -62.67 25.61 30.83
N CYS A 7 -61.66 25.69 31.69
CA CYS A 7 -60.60 24.66 31.82
C CYS A 7 -61.12 23.29 32.31
N SER A 8 -62.36 23.21 32.80
CA SER A 8 -62.99 21.95 33.20
C SER A 8 -63.57 21.15 32.02
N TYR A 9 -63.71 21.77 30.84
CA TYR A 9 -64.11 21.13 29.60
C TYR A 9 -62.84 20.71 28.84
N GLY A 10 -62.45 19.43 28.92
CA GLY A 10 -61.13 18.96 28.49
C GLY A 10 -60.69 19.37 27.07
N ASN A 11 -59.38 19.61 26.91
CA ASN A 11 -58.67 19.94 25.66
C ASN A 11 -58.99 21.31 25.02
N ILE A 12 -59.31 22.32 25.84
CA ILE A 12 -59.58 23.71 25.39
C ILE A 12 -58.34 24.50 24.94
N CYS A 13 -57.15 24.15 25.44
CA CYS A 13 -55.88 24.70 24.97
C CYS A 13 -55.14 23.65 24.12
N PRO A 14 -55.43 23.55 22.80
CA PRO A 14 -54.76 22.59 21.93
C PRO A 14 -53.26 22.91 21.79
N TYR A 15 -52.43 21.87 21.59
CA TYR A 15 -50.99 21.94 21.36
C TYR A 15 -50.15 22.50 22.53
N ASN A 16 -50.20 21.84 23.70
CA ASN A 16 -49.29 22.05 24.84
C ASN A 16 -49.40 23.43 25.54
N GLY A 17 -50.62 23.95 25.72
CA GLY A 17 -50.89 25.10 26.59
C GLY A 17 -51.51 24.69 27.93
N VAL A 18 -51.17 25.39 29.01
CA VAL A 18 -51.83 25.23 30.32
C VAL A 18 -52.99 26.23 30.40
N CYS A 19 -54.20 25.72 30.63
CA CYS A 19 -55.39 26.55 30.77
C CYS A 19 -55.42 27.25 32.13
N GLU A 20 -55.66 28.55 32.13
CA GLU A 20 -55.86 29.40 33.30
C GLU A 20 -57.25 30.05 33.20
N ASN A 21 -58.13 29.76 34.14
CA ASN A 21 -59.47 30.32 34.19
C ASN A 21 -59.44 31.76 34.70
N THR A 22 -60.15 32.68 34.06
CA THR A 22 -60.20 34.10 34.43
C THR A 22 -61.64 34.59 34.56
N PRO A 23 -61.95 35.61 35.38
CA PRO A 23 -63.34 36.06 35.49
C PRO A 23 -63.90 36.57 34.15
N GLY A 24 -64.86 35.83 33.58
CA GLY A 24 -65.53 36.12 32.31
C GLY A 24 -64.86 35.55 31.06
N SER A 25 -63.77 34.77 31.17
CA SER A 25 -63.05 34.14 30.05
C SER A 25 -61.99 33.14 30.54
N TYR A 26 -61.20 32.55 29.66
CA TYR A 26 -59.99 31.80 30.02
C TYR A 26 -58.77 32.33 29.25
N LYS A 27 -57.58 31.97 29.72
CA LYS A 27 -56.30 32.22 29.06
C LYS A 27 -55.52 30.92 28.91
N CYS A 28 -54.92 30.69 27.75
CA CYS A 28 -53.98 29.59 27.55
C CYS A 28 -52.55 30.11 27.75
N ASN A 29 -51.88 29.65 28.80
CA ASN A 29 -50.45 29.91 28.99
C ASN A 29 -49.66 28.89 28.18
N CYS A 30 -49.09 29.38 27.08
CA CYS A 30 -48.33 28.56 26.15
C CYS A 30 -46.99 28.13 26.76
N ASN A 31 -46.62 26.86 26.57
CA ASN A 31 -45.33 26.33 27.01
C ASN A 31 -44.17 27.03 26.28
N ALA A 32 -42.96 26.95 26.85
CA ALA A 32 -41.76 27.53 26.23
C ALA A 32 -41.60 27.03 24.77
N GLY A 33 -41.25 27.94 23.85
CA GLY A 33 -41.15 27.65 22.42
C GLY A 33 -42.47 27.79 21.64
N THR A 34 -43.57 28.19 22.28
CA THR A 34 -44.87 28.41 21.62
C THR A 34 -45.42 29.81 21.88
N GLU A 35 -46.13 30.39 20.92
CA GLU A 35 -46.78 31.70 21.01
C GLU A 35 -48.30 31.58 20.94
N GLN A 36 -49.01 32.47 21.65
CA GLN A 36 -50.47 32.46 21.64
C GLN A 36 -51.01 33.12 20.36
N LYS A 37 -51.78 32.38 19.56
CA LYS A 37 -52.58 32.92 18.45
C LYS A 37 -54.06 32.58 18.66
N GLY A 38 -54.79 33.56 19.20
CA GLY A 38 -56.19 33.37 19.60
C GLY A 38 -56.31 32.46 20.83
N SER A 39 -57.11 31.41 20.72
CA SER A 39 -57.28 30.37 21.76
C SER A 39 -56.33 29.17 21.63
N SER A 40 -55.41 29.19 20.65
CA SER A 40 -54.45 28.11 20.43
C SER A 40 -53.02 28.57 20.70
N CYS A 41 -52.22 27.68 21.26
CA CYS A 41 -50.76 27.83 21.25
C CYS A 41 -50.24 27.30 19.92
N VAL A 42 -49.48 28.12 19.21
CA VAL A 42 -48.81 27.72 17.97
C VAL A 42 -47.31 27.72 18.19
N ASP A 43 -46.65 26.80 17.54
CA ASP A 43 -45.21 26.65 17.62
C ASP A 43 -44.48 27.88 17.05
N ILE A 44 -43.45 28.36 17.75
CA ILE A 44 -42.60 29.43 17.25
C ILE A 44 -41.58 28.79 16.32
N ASP A 45 -41.66 29.08 15.03
CA ASP A 45 -40.68 28.58 14.07
C ASP A 45 -39.34 29.34 14.21
N GLU A 46 -38.45 28.85 15.08
CA GLU A 46 -37.15 29.47 15.30
C GLU A 46 -36.24 29.37 14.06
N CYS A 47 -36.53 28.46 13.13
CA CYS A 47 -35.77 28.30 11.89
C CYS A 47 -35.99 29.44 10.89
N LYS A 48 -36.96 30.33 11.12
CA LYS A 48 -37.08 31.59 10.36
C LYS A 48 -35.92 32.55 10.62
N ASP A 49 -35.24 32.41 11.75
CA ASP A 49 -34.02 33.15 12.06
C ASP A 49 -32.79 32.40 11.51
N ARG A 50 -32.16 32.97 10.48
CA ARG A 50 -31.04 32.35 9.75
C ARG A 50 -29.79 32.12 10.60
N ASN A 51 -29.67 32.75 11.78
CA ASN A 51 -28.46 32.67 12.62
C ASN A 51 -28.52 31.60 13.72
N ARG A 52 -29.57 30.75 13.74
CA ARG A 52 -29.79 29.77 14.82
C ARG A 52 -28.98 28.48 14.69
N CYS A 53 -28.71 28.05 13.47
CA CYS A 53 -27.95 26.84 13.14
C CYS A 53 -26.90 27.17 12.08
N GLU A 54 -25.74 26.52 12.13
CA GLU A 54 -24.69 26.74 11.11
C GLU A 54 -25.08 26.18 9.73
N HIS A 55 -25.75 25.02 9.69
CA HIS A 55 -26.11 24.33 8.45
C HIS A 55 -27.62 24.30 8.20
N SER A 56 -28.33 23.33 8.79
CA SER A 56 -29.75 23.11 8.57
C SER A 56 -30.49 23.17 9.90
N CYS A 57 -31.68 23.77 9.89
CA CYS A 57 -32.56 23.89 11.05
C CYS A 57 -33.85 23.13 10.78
N VAL A 58 -34.26 22.31 11.74
CA VAL A 58 -35.53 21.57 11.72
C VAL A 58 -36.37 22.09 12.88
N ASN A 59 -37.52 22.68 12.53
CA ASN A 59 -38.46 23.16 13.53
C ASN A 59 -39.21 21.98 14.17
N VAL A 60 -39.25 21.91 15.49
CA VAL A 60 -39.93 20.84 16.24
C VAL A 60 -40.86 21.46 17.27
N VAL A 61 -41.95 20.80 17.64
CA VAL A 61 -42.91 21.43 18.56
C VAL A 61 -42.25 21.76 19.90
N GLY A 62 -42.21 23.05 20.25
CA GLY A 62 -41.60 23.60 21.46
C GLY A 62 -40.10 23.88 21.37
N SER A 63 -39.44 23.63 20.23
CA SER A 63 -38.00 23.92 20.05
C SER A 63 -37.53 23.83 18.59
N TYR A 64 -36.22 23.76 18.40
CA TYR A 64 -35.61 23.49 17.10
C TYR A 64 -34.40 22.57 17.24
N GLU A 65 -34.13 21.82 16.19
CA GLU A 65 -32.95 20.95 16.10
C GLU A 65 -32.06 21.37 14.93
N CYS A 66 -30.78 21.58 15.22
CA CYS A 66 -29.79 21.82 14.16
C CYS A 66 -29.25 20.50 13.64
N THR A 67 -29.15 20.40 12.32
CA THR A 67 -28.56 19.25 11.61
C THR A 67 -27.41 19.71 10.75
N CYS A 68 -26.39 18.87 10.66
CA CYS A 68 -25.21 19.13 9.85
C CYS A 68 -25.34 18.46 8.48
N ARG A 69 -24.72 19.07 7.46
CA ARG A 69 -24.58 18.46 6.13
C ARG A 69 -23.81 17.13 6.21
N PRO A 70 -23.98 16.21 5.25
CA PRO A 70 -23.17 15.00 5.18
C PRO A 70 -21.66 15.34 5.24
N GLY A 71 -20.90 14.53 5.99
CA GLY A 71 -19.46 14.78 6.23
C GLY A 71 -19.17 15.68 7.44
N TYR A 72 -20.19 16.20 8.13
CA TYR A 72 -20.02 17.04 9.31
C TYR A 72 -20.72 16.44 10.53
N LYS A 73 -20.19 16.70 11.72
CA LYS A 73 -20.78 16.32 13.00
C LYS A 73 -21.25 17.56 13.77
N LEU A 74 -22.38 17.42 14.46
CA LEU A 74 -22.90 18.47 15.32
C LEU A 74 -22.04 18.57 16.58
N ASN A 75 -21.62 19.79 16.92
CA ASN A 75 -20.83 20.07 18.10
C ASN A 75 -21.69 20.00 19.39
N PRO A 76 -21.08 19.92 20.58
CA PRO A 76 -21.80 19.84 21.85
C PRO A 76 -22.73 21.04 22.14
N ASP A 77 -22.51 22.17 21.46
CA ASP A 77 -23.37 23.36 21.52
C ASP A 77 -24.72 23.17 20.80
N LYS A 78 -24.91 22.04 20.10
CA LYS A 78 -26.07 21.70 19.28
C LYS A 78 -26.40 22.71 18.18
N ARG A 79 -25.42 23.53 17.76
CA ARG A 79 -25.63 24.61 16.77
C ARG A 79 -24.58 24.63 15.68
N THR A 80 -23.31 24.43 16.05
CA THR A 80 -22.20 24.47 15.10
C THR A 80 -21.84 23.08 14.61
N CYS A 81 -21.24 23.01 13.43
CA CYS A 81 -20.87 21.80 12.75
C CYS A 81 -19.36 21.77 12.55
N SER A 82 -18.71 20.70 13.01
CA SER A 82 -17.32 20.44 12.67
C SER A 82 -17.22 19.40 11.56
N ASP A 83 -16.28 19.61 10.66
CA ASP A 83 -15.93 18.64 9.63
C ASP A 83 -15.50 17.32 10.29
N ILE A 84 -15.95 16.21 9.74
CA ILE A 84 -15.52 14.88 10.20
C ILE A 84 -14.22 14.58 9.48
N ASP A 85 -13.09 14.66 10.20
CA ASP A 85 -11.83 14.19 9.65
C ASP A 85 -11.87 12.67 9.48
N GLU A 86 -12.18 12.20 8.27
CA GLU A 86 -12.29 10.76 7.98
C GLU A 86 -10.93 10.06 8.07
N CYS A 87 -9.84 10.77 7.80
CA CYS A 87 -8.49 10.25 7.90
C CYS A 87 -8.13 9.88 9.34
N GLN A 88 -8.60 10.66 10.32
CA GLN A 88 -8.43 10.36 11.74
C GLN A 88 -9.51 9.42 12.28
N SER A 89 -10.79 9.67 11.95
CA SER A 89 -11.94 9.02 12.58
C SER A 89 -12.04 7.53 12.27
N TYR A 90 -11.63 7.10 11.07
CA TYR A 90 -11.72 5.70 10.67
C TYR A 90 -10.41 4.93 10.83
N SER A 91 -9.30 5.60 11.18
CA SER A 91 -7.99 4.97 11.41
C SER A 91 -8.03 3.79 12.39
N LEU A 92 -8.97 3.81 13.35
CA LEU A 92 -9.18 2.75 14.36
C LEU A 92 -9.99 1.54 13.85
N ARG A 93 -10.70 1.65 12.72
CA ARG A 93 -11.54 0.59 12.13
C ARG A 93 -10.92 -0.07 10.89
N GLY A 94 -9.75 0.40 10.47
CA GLY A 94 -9.05 -0.02 9.26
C GLY A 94 -8.53 1.18 8.46
N ARG A 95 -7.80 0.94 7.37
CA ARG A 95 -7.36 2.04 6.49
C ARG A 95 -8.50 2.47 5.58
N VAL A 96 -8.78 3.77 5.55
CA VAL A 96 -9.72 4.41 4.61
C VAL A 96 -9.17 4.41 3.18
N CYS A 97 -7.88 4.71 3.07
CA CYS A 97 -7.15 4.83 1.80
C CYS A 97 -6.08 3.75 1.70
N GLY A 98 -5.78 3.32 0.47
CA GLY A 98 -4.66 2.44 0.17
C GLY A 98 -3.30 3.16 0.07
N GLY A 99 -3.31 4.48 0.22
CA GLY A 99 -2.17 5.40 0.20
C GLY A 99 -2.39 6.53 1.20
N ALA A 100 -2.00 7.75 0.86
CA ALA A 100 -2.23 8.91 1.72
C ALA A 100 -3.71 9.32 1.74
N CYS A 101 -4.19 9.72 2.92
CA CYS A 101 -5.52 10.30 3.11
C CYS A 101 -5.38 11.80 3.35
N ILE A 102 -6.16 12.60 2.63
CA ILE A 102 -6.21 14.05 2.76
C ILE A 102 -7.65 14.42 3.12
N ASN A 103 -7.84 14.99 4.31
CA ASN A 103 -9.14 15.46 4.75
C ASN A 103 -9.54 16.72 3.97
N THR A 104 -10.82 16.84 3.61
CA THR A 104 -11.38 17.98 2.89
C THR A 104 -12.71 18.40 3.50
N PRO A 105 -13.15 19.66 3.38
CA PRO A 105 -14.45 20.05 3.95
C PRO A 105 -15.62 19.21 3.40
N GLY A 106 -16.23 18.40 4.26
CA GLY A 106 -17.35 17.50 4.00
C GLY A 106 -17.01 16.15 3.37
N SER A 107 -15.72 15.82 3.18
CA SER A 107 -15.28 14.56 2.56
C SER A 107 -13.77 14.34 2.74
N TYR A 108 -13.21 13.33 2.09
CA TYR A 108 -11.77 13.10 2.01
C TYR A 108 -11.36 12.70 0.59
N MET A 109 -10.06 12.81 0.33
CA MET A 109 -9.45 12.32 -0.90
C MET A 109 -8.30 11.37 -0.59
N CYS A 110 -8.29 10.25 -1.30
CA CYS A 110 -7.21 9.27 -1.24
C CYS A 110 -6.24 9.48 -2.41
N THR A 111 -4.94 9.52 -2.13
CA THR A 111 -3.89 9.61 -3.15
C THR A 111 -2.89 8.47 -3.01
N CYS A 112 -2.36 8.01 -4.14
CA CYS A 112 -1.32 6.98 -4.16
C CYS A 112 0.06 7.63 -4.33
N PRO A 113 1.14 6.99 -3.84
CA PRO A 113 2.50 7.45 -4.11
C PRO A 113 2.82 7.48 -5.61
N ASN A 114 3.87 8.20 -6.00
CA ASN A 114 4.36 8.20 -7.37
C ASN A 114 4.71 6.77 -7.83
N GLY A 115 4.39 6.43 -9.09
CA GLY A 115 4.55 5.07 -9.62
C GLY A 115 3.37 4.14 -9.30
N TRP A 116 2.32 4.65 -8.66
CA TRP A 116 1.12 3.90 -8.32
C TRP A 116 -0.14 4.57 -8.88
N ARG A 117 -1.13 3.76 -9.23
CA ARG A 117 -2.48 4.22 -9.58
C ARG A 117 -3.50 3.83 -8.52
N THR A 118 -4.54 4.67 -8.38
CA THR A 118 -5.66 4.42 -7.48
C THR A 118 -6.57 3.32 -8.06
N LEU A 119 -6.97 2.38 -7.21
CA LEU A 119 -7.98 1.38 -7.50
C LEU A 119 -9.12 1.49 -6.49
N GLY A 120 -10.36 1.23 -6.95
CA GLY A 120 -11.55 1.22 -6.10
C GLY A 120 -11.80 2.55 -5.36
N GLY A 121 -11.65 3.69 -6.06
CA GLY A 121 -11.86 5.02 -5.46
C GLY A 121 -10.75 5.45 -4.48
N GLY A 122 -9.56 4.84 -4.56
CA GLY A 122 -8.41 5.18 -3.71
C GLY A 122 -8.27 4.35 -2.44
N ARG A 123 -9.12 3.32 -2.27
CA ARG A 123 -9.01 2.33 -1.18
C ARG A 123 -7.80 1.40 -1.34
N SER A 124 -7.23 1.30 -2.54
CA SER A 124 -6.05 0.50 -2.82
C SER A 124 -5.16 1.20 -3.84
N CYS A 125 -3.86 0.98 -3.73
CA CYS A 125 -2.87 1.45 -4.69
C CYS A 125 -2.30 0.24 -5.45
N GLN A 126 -2.28 0.33 -6.77
CA GLN A 126 -1.66 -0.65 -7.64
C GLN A 126 -0.41 -0.07 -8.29
N ASP A 127 0.66 -0.87 -8.25
CA ASP A 127 1.91 -0.59 -8.93
C ASP A 127 1.68 -0.45 -10.43
N ILE A 128 2.27 0.58 -11.04
CA ILE A 128 2.24 0.76 -12.49
C ILE A 128 3.41 -0.03 -13.05
N ASP A 129 3.15 -1.06 -13.86
CA ASP A 129 4.23 -1.78 -14.53
C ASP A 129 4.67 -0.98 -15.76
N GLU A 130 5.67 -0.12 -15.59
CA GLU A 130 6.11 0.77 -16.66
C GLU A 130 6.70 0.02 -17.85
N CYS A 131 7.20 -1.20 -17.61
CA CYS A 131 7.76 -2.08 -18.63
C CYS A 131 6.67 -2.81 -19.44
N ALA A 132 5.56 -3.21 -18.81
CA ALA A 132 4.43 -3.85 -19.49
C ALA A 132 3.55 -2.84 -20.22
N GLU A 133 3.31 -1.68 -19.60
CA GLU A 133 2.48 -0.62 -20.17
C GLU A 133 3.22 0.22 -21.21
N GLY A 134 4.56 0.16 -21.24
CA GLY A 134 5.40 0.85 -22.21
C GLY A 134 5.43 2.36 -22.02
N THR A 135 5.03 2.84 -20.83
CA THR A 135 5.08 4.25 -20.43
C THR A 135 6.51 4.75 -20.29
N TYR A 136 7.46 3.85 -20.01
CA TYR A 136 8.89 4.13 -20.01
C TYR A 136 9.68 3.12 -20.84
N ARG A 137 10.74 3.62 -21.49
CA ARG A 137 11.69 2.81 -22.25
C ARG A 137 13.10 3.16 -21.84
N CYS A 138 13.88 2.13 -21.52
CA CYS A 138 15.30 2.29 -21.24
C CYS A 138 16.01 2.73 -22.54
N THR A 139 16.73 3.85 -22.47
CA THR A 139 17.36 4.49 -23.64
C THR A 139 18.75 3.95 -23.94
N ALA A 140 19.42 3.39 -22.94
CA ALA A 140 20.79 2.93 -23.07
C ALA A 140 20.85 1.60 -23.87
N PRO A 141 21.90 1.39 -24.69
CA PRO A 141 22.06 0.14 -25.42
C PRO A 141 22.17 -1.05 -24.45
N GLU A 142 21.63 -2.19 -24.88
CA GLU A 142 21.60 -3.46 -24.13
C GLU A 142 20.91 -3.41 -22.76
N SER A 143 20.28 -2.29 -22.41
CA SER A 143 19.48 -2.14 -21.20
C SER A 143 18.18 -2.92 -21.29
N ILE A 144 17.71 -3.41 -20.15
CA ILE A 144 16.48 -4.19 -20.03
C ILE A 144 15.59 -3.47 -19.03
N CYS A 145 14.32 -3.27 -19.37
CA CYS A 145 13.36 -2.70 -18.44
C CYS A 145 12.97 -3.75 -17.40
N PHE A 146 13.16 -3.42 -16.14
CA PHE A 146 12.76 -4.23 -15.00
C PHE A 146 11.84 -3.44 -14.09
N ASN A 147 10.58 -3.87 -13.99
CA ASN A 147 9.61 -3.23 -13.11
C ASN A 147 9.97 -3.48 -11.64
N THR A 148 9.90 -2.44 -10.81
CA THR A 148 10.11 -2.48 -9.37
C THR A 148 8.90 -1.90 -8.66
N ARG A 149 8.75 -2.19 -7.37
CA ARG A 149 7.60 -1.67 -6.61
C ARG A 149 7.68 -0.12 -6.49
N GLY A 150 6.83 0.59 -7.22
CA GLY A 150 6.70 2.05 -7.30
C GLY A 150 7.63 2.73 -8.30
N SER A 151 8.35 1.99 -9.14
CA SER A 151 9.26 2.55 -10.15
C SER A 151 9.76 1.46 -11.11
N TYR A 152 10.71 1.78 -11.99
CA TYR A 152 11.41 0.79 -12.80
C TYR A 152 12.94 0.99 -12.70
N LYS A 153 13.68 -0.07 -13.02
CA LYS A 153 15.13 -0.04 -13.19
C LYS A 153 15.48 -0.45 -14.61
N CYS A 154 16.59 0.10 -15.11
CA CYS A 154 17.14 -0.21 -16.43
C CYS A 154 18.52 -0.85 -16.31
N PRO A 155 18.65 -2.06 -15.73
CA PRO A 155 19.93 -2.74 -15.68
C PRO A 155 20.53 -2.93 -17.07
N GLN A 156 21.81 -2.59 -17.20
CA GLN A 156 22.61 -2.86 -18.39
C GLN A 156 23.39 -4.16 -18.19
N VAL A 157 23.24 -5.11 -19.11
CA VAL A 157 23.83 -6.45 -18.97
C VAL A 157 24.56 -6.86 -20.23
N THR A 158 25.83 -6.51 -20.35
CA THR A 158 26.64 -7.01 -21.46
C THR A 158 27.20 -8.38 -21.09
N CYS A 159 27.06 -9.38 -21.97
CA CYS A 159 27.71 -10.68 -21.74
C CYS A 159 29.23 -10.49 -21.87
N PRO A 160 30.04 -11.13 -21.00
CA PRO A 160 31.49 -11.08 -21.11
C PRO A 160 32.00 -11.60 -22.48
N PRO A 161 33.21 -11.21 -22.92
CA PRO A 161 33.83 -11.76 -24.13
C PRO A 161 33.81 -13.29 -24.15
N GLY A 162 33.49 -13.88 -25.31
CA GLY A 162 33.33 -15.34 -25.43
C GLY A 162 31.97 -15.89 -24.98
N PHE A 163 31.02 -15.02 -24.62
CA PHE A 163 29.64 -15.39 -24.33
C PHE A 163 28.66 -14.67 -25.26
N VAL A 164 27.57 -15.35 -25.58
CA VAL A 164 26.45 -14.80 -26.35
C VAL A 164 25.18 -14.86 -25.52
N ARG A 165 24.35 -13.82 -25.63
CA ARG A 165 23.01 -13.79 -25.05
C ARG A 165 22.17 -14.90 -25.71
N THR A 166 21.55 -15.76 -24.90
CA THR A 166 20.57 -16.70 -25.44
C THR A 166 19.28 -15.96 -25.77
N PRO A 167 18.54 -16.36 -26.83
CA PRO A 167 17.23 -15.79 -27.15
C PRO A 167 16.34 -15.80 -25.91
N MET A 168 15.76 -14.65 -25.58
CA MET A 168 14.94 -14.46 -24.39
C MET A 168 13.79 -15.48 -24.40
N GLY A 169 13.86 -16.48 -23.52
CA GLY A 169 12.63 -17.10 -23.03
C GLY A 169 11.79 -16.01 -22.33
N SER A 170 10.47 -16.20 -22.26
CA SER A 170 9.44 -15.25 -21.79
C SER A 170 9.65 -14.54 -20.41
N ARG A 171 10.79 -14.70 -19.73
CA ARG A 171 11.09 -14.06 -18.45
C ARG A 171 11.88 -12.76 -18.65
N ARG A 172 11.21 -11.61 -18.56
CA ARG A 172 11.80 -10.25 -18.64
C ARG A 172 12.83 -9.95 -17.53
N ASN A 173 12.90 -10.78 -16.48
CA ASN A 173 13.67 -10.53 -15.26
C ASN A 173 15.00 -11.30 -15.22
N SER A 174 15.44 -11.89 -16.34
CA SER A 174 16.70 -12.64 -16.37
C SER A 174 17.39 -12.58 -17.72
N VAL A 175 18.72 -12.47 -17.71
CA VAL A 175 19.58 -12.59 -18.90
C VAL A 175 20.46 -13.82 -18.73
N ARG A 176 20.53 -14.65 -19.77
CA ARG A 176 21.44 -15.81 -19.78
C ARG A 176 22.48 -15.64 -20.88
N CYS A 177 23.74 -15.75 -20.47
CA CYS A 177 24.91 -15.74 -21.31
C CYS A 177 25.43 -17.16 -21.41
N LYS A 178 25.46 -17.70 -22.64
CA LYS A 178 26.07 -19.00 -22.93
C LYS A 178 27.41 -18.79 -23.60
N ARG A 179 28.37 -19.63 -23.24
CA ARG A 179 29.70 -19.59 -23.82
C ARG A 179 29.66 -20.04 -25.29
N THR A 180 30.47 -19.41 -26.14
CA THR A 180 30.50 -19.68 -27.59
C THR A 180 31.34 -20.90 -27.95
N SER A 181 32.42 -21.17 -27.20
CA SER A 181 33.28 -22.34 -27.37
C SER A 181 33.46 -23.11 -26.07
N PHE A 182 33.27 -24.42 -26.10
CA PHE A 182 33.51 -25.32 -24.96
C PHE A 182 34.93 -25.89 -24.95
N THR A 183 35.73 -25.65 -25.98
CA THR A 183 37.13 -26.07 -26.07
C THR A 183 38.05 -24.90 -25.70
N CYS A 184 38.99 -25.14 -24.77
CA CYS A 184 40.02 -24.19 -24.40
C CYS A 184 41.35 -24.55 -25.05
N GLN A 185 42.12 -23.53 -25.42
CA GLN A 185 43.49 -23.72 -25.88
C GLN A 185 44.39 -24.13 -24.69
N ARG A 186 45.47 -24.85 -24.98
CA ARG A 186 46.43 -25.27 -23.96
C ARG A 186 47.12 -24.05 -23.38
N GLY A 187 46.99 -23.83 -22.06
CA GLY A 187 47.55 -22.67 -21.36
C GLY A 187 46.60 -21.48 -21.21
N ASP A 188 45.40 -21.54 -21.79
CA ASP A 188 44.38 -20.50 -21.63
C ASP A 188 43.64 -20.64 -20.29
N VAL A 189 44.24 -20.07 -19.24
CA VAL A 189 43.72 -20.15 -17.87
C VAL A 189 42.38 -19.43 -17.74
N GLU A 190 42.18 -18.32 -18.46
CA GLU A 190 40.93 -17.56 -18.45
C GLU A 190 39.77 -18.40 -18.98
N CYS A 191 39.97 -19.09 -20.09
CA CYS A 191 39.00 -20.03 -20.65
C CYS A 191 38.72 -21.22 -19.73
N LEU A 192 39.76 -21.79 -19.09
CA LEU A 192 39.63 -22.96 -18.23
C LEU A 192 38.91 -22.66 -16.91
N THR A 193 39.02 -21.43 -16.42
CA THR A 193 38.38 -20.95 -15.18
C THR A 193 37.04 -20.26 -15.43
N ALA A 194 36.76 -19.82 -16.66
CA ALA A 194 35.48 -19.21 -17.03
C ALA A 194 34.30 -20.17 -16.84
N PRO A 195 33.14 -19.66 -16.38
CA PRO A 195 31.95 -20.47 -16.19
C PRO A 195 31.39 -21.02 -17.51
N ILE A 196 30.76 -22.19 -17.46
CA ILE A 196 30.07 -22.79 -18.61
C ILE A 196 28.76 -22.06 -18.93
N SER A 197 28.16 -21.42 -17.93
CA SER A 197 26.94 -20.62 -18.08
C SER A 197 26.93 -19.50 -17.04
N LEU A 198 26.50 -18.33 -17.48
CA LEU A 198 26.34 -17.15 -16.63
C LEU A 198 24.90 -16.64 -16.77
N SER A 199 24.25 -16.36 -15.64
CA SER A 199 22.93 -15.73 -15.63
C SER A 199 22.89 -14.51 -14.73
N TYR A 200 22.16 -13.49 -15.15
CA TYR A 200 21.86 -12.27 -14.40
C TYR A 200 20.36 -12.30 -14.10
N ASN A 201 19.99 -12.26 -12.83
CA ASN A 201 18.60 -12.40 -12.37
C ASN A 201 18.24 -11.20 -11.51
N PHE A 202 17.07 -10.61 -11.77
CA PHE A 202 16.60 -9.40 -11.10
C PHE A 202 15.38 -9.72 -10.26
N LEU A 203 15.41 -9.33 -8.99
CA LEU A 203 14.35 -9.52 -8.02
C LEU A 203 14.05 -8.17 -7.35
N SER A 204 12.76 -7.90 -7.10
CA SER A 204 12.33 -6.72 -6.34
C SER A 204 11.32 -7.14 -5.29
N PHE A 205 11.45 -6.57 -4.10
CA PHE A 205 10.55 -6.80 -2.98
C PHE A 205 10.56 -5.58 -2.04
N PRO A 206 9.50 -5.40 -1.24
CA PRO A 206 9.43 -4.29 -0.28
C PRO A 206 10.43 -4.47 0.86
N SER A 207 10.83 -3.36 1.48
CA SER A 207 11.56 -3.37 2.73
C SER A 207 10.81 -4.19 3.79
N ASN A 208 11.57 -4.86 4.65
CA ASN A 208 11.07 -5.61 5.80
C ASN A 208 10.11 -6.79 5.48
N ILE A 209 10.32 -7.50 4.36
CA ILE A 209 9.53 -8.70 4.03
C ILE A 209 9.53 -9.76 5.13
N LYS A 210 8.45 -10.56 5.18
CA LYS A 210 8.30 -11.66 6.14
C LYS A 210 9.42 -12.70 5.96
N ILE A 211 9.86 -13.30 7.06
CA ILE A 211 10.84 -14.39 7.06
C ILE A 211 10.22 -15.65 7.69
N PRO A 212 10.62 -16.87 7.27
CA PRO A 212 11.57 -17.16 6.18
C PRO A 212 10.96 -16.88 4.80
N THR A 213 11.79 -16.46 3.85
CA THR A 213 11.40 -16.28 2.43
C THR A 213 12.47 -16.85 1.53
N ASP A 214 12.08 -17.72 0.62
CA ASP A 214 12.94 -18.23 -0.46
C ASP A 214 12.98 -17.19 -1.58
N LEU A 215 14.19 -16.68 -1.87
CA LEU A 215 14.40 -15.59 -2.82
C LEU A 215 14.69 -16.11 -4.22
N PHE A 216 15.55 -17.12 -4.31
CA PHE A 216 16.08 -17.59 -5.58
C PHE A 216 16.49 -19.05 -5.47
N ALA A 217 16.17 -19.83 -6.51
CA ALA A 217 16.61 -21.21 -6.62
C ALA A 217 17.43 -21.39 -7.90
N MET A 218 18.52 -22.14 -7.80
CA MET A 218 19.32 -22.58 -8.92
C MET A 218 19.34 -24.10 -8.95
N SER A 219 19.04 -24.65 -10.13
CA SER A 219 19.02 -26.09 -10.34
C SER A 219 20.05 -26.47 -11.40
N GLY A 220 20.88 -27.44 -11.07
CA GLY A 220 21.72 -28.18 -11.99
C GLY A 220 20.90 -29.21 -12.81
N PRO A 221 21.54 -29.85 -13.80
CA PRO A 221 20.91 -30.93 -14.54
C PRO A 221 20.62 -32.14 -13.64
N LEU A 222 19.45 -32.75 -13.81
CA LEU A 222 19.07 -33.98 -13.11
C LEU A 222 19.87 -35.16 -13.68
N THR A 223 21.02 -35.44 -13.08
CA THR A 223 21.89 -36.57 -13.45
C THR A 223 22.56 -37.19 -12.23
N SER A 224 22.69 -38.51 -12.22
CA SER A 224 23.42 -39.26 -11.21
C SER A 224 24.93 -39.31 -11.47
N GLN A 225 25.40 -38.78 -12.61
CA GLN A 225 26.81 -38.84 -13.00
C GLN A 225 27.64 -37.61 -12.58
N LYS A 226 26.99 -36.62 -11.97
CA LYS A 226 27.62 -35.36 -11.55
C LYS A 226 27.34 -35.07 -10.09
N GLN A 227 28.28 -34.39 -9.46
CA GLN A 227 28.15 -33.84 -8.11
C GLN A 227 28.21 -32.31 -8.20
N PHE A 228 27.51 -31.65 -7.28
CA PHE A 228 27.35 -30.20 -7.28
C PHE A 228 27.74 -29.63 -5.92
N ALA A 229 28.63 -28.65 -5.92
CA ALA A 229 28.97 -27.87 -4.74
C ALA A 229 28.53 -26.41 -4.95
N TRP A 230 28.03 -25.79 -3.89
CA TRP A 230 27.37 -24.50 -3.95
C TRP A 230 28.09 -23.48 -3.07
N ASP A 231 28.32 -22.29 -3.61
CA ASP A 231 28.90 -21.16 -2.89
C ASP A 231 28.05 -19.92 -3.11
N LEU A 232 27.79 -19.16 -2.05
CA LEU A 232 27.01 -17.92 -2.10
C LEU A 232 27.84 -16.79 -1.52
N LYS A 233 28.01 -15.73 -2.30
CA LYS A 233 28.72 -14.50 -1.92
C LYS A 233 27.81 -13.30 -2.03
N VAL A 234 28.01 -12.34 -1.13
CA VAL A 234 27.52 -10.97 -1.30
C VAL A 234 28.63 -10.20 -1.99
N ILE A 235 28.39 -9.77 -3.21
CA ILE A 235 29.36 -9.04 -4.03
C ILE A 235 29.33 -7.56 -3.70
N ASP A 236 28.13 -7.00 -3.59
CA ASP A 236 27.93 -5.59 -3.28
C ASP A 236 26.60 -5.39 -2.53
N ALA A 237 26.55 -4.38 -1.67
CA ALA A 237 25.34 -3.97 -0.96
C ALA A 237 25.38 -2.45 -0.75
N ARG A 238 24.49 -1.74 -1.46
CA ARG A 238 24.50 -0.27 -1.54
C ARG A 238 23.21 0.32 -0.99
N PRO A 239 23.18 0.77 0.27
CA PRO A 239 22.07 1.52 0.81
C PRO A 239 21.82 2.79 -0.02
N LEU A 240 20.58 3.05 -0.39
CA LEU A 240 20.20 4.22 -1.18
C LEU A 240 19.68 5.38 -0.31
N LYS A 241 19.55 5.16 1.01
CA LYS A 241 19.09 6.13 1.99
C LYS A 241 19.97 6.09 3.23
N SER A 242 20.25 7.26 3.81
CA SER A 242 20.96 7.38 5.08
C SER A 242 20.20 6.68 6.22
N GLY A 243 20.93 5.98 7.08
CA GLY A 243 20.37 5.21 8.21
C GLY A 243 19.97 3.77 7.88
N VAL A 244 20.03 3.36 6.60
CA VAL A 244 19.84 1.95 6.21
C VAL A 244 21.18 1.21 6.31
N MET A 245 21.20 0.12 7.08
CA MET A 245 22.39 -0.70 7.26
C MET A 245 22.61 -1.62 6.05
N ALA A 246 23.84 -1.63 5.54
CA ALA A 246 24.24 -2.50 4.44
C ALA A 246 24.02 -3.99 4.79
N VAL A 247 23.44 -4.72 3.86
CA VAL A 247 23.27 -6.17 4.01
C VAL A 247 24.61 -6.86 3.90
N ASN A 248 24.80 -7.89 4.71
CA ASN A 248 25.99 -8.75 4.69
C ASN A 248 25.61 -10.22 4.47
N ARG A 249 26.61 -11.10 4.43
CA ARG A 249 26.42 -12.54 4.15
C ARG A 249 25.49 -13.25 5.14
N GLY A 250 25.36 -12.77 6.37
CA GLY A 250 24.52 -13.38 7.42
C GLY A 250 23.01 -13.24 7.18
N TYR A 251 22.59 -12.31 6.30
CA TYR A 251 21.18 -12.15 5.92
C TYR A 251 20.64 -13.31 5.08
N PHE A 252 21.53 -14.05 4.44
CA PHE A 252 21.17 -15.10 3.50
C PHE A 252 21.56 -16.47 4.05
N ASP A 253 20.65 -17.42 3.86
CA ASP A 253 20.93 -18.84 4.03
C ASP A 253 20.95 -19.53 2.68
N LEU A 254 21.81 -20.54 2.55
CA LEU A 254 21.94 -21.35 1.35
C LEU A 254 21.58 -22.79 1.70
N LYS A 255 20.36 -23.19 1.33
CA LYS A 255 19.84 -24.53 1.58
C LYS A 255 19.96 -25.37 0.32
N VAL A 256 20.52 -26.57 0.46
CA VAL A 256 20.56 -27.55 -0.63
C VAL A 256 19.36 -28.48 -0.42
N GLU A 257 18.30 -28.31 -1.22
CA GLU A 257 17.06 -29.10 -1.09
C GLU A 257 17.23 -30.54 -1.59
N ASN A 258 18.01 -30.71 -2.65
CA ASN A 258 18.36 -32.01 -3.22
C ASN A 258 19.77 -31.96 -3.81
N SER A 259 20.28 -33.09 -4.32
CA SER A 259 21.66 -33.16 -4.82
C SER A 259 21.98 -32.19 -5.96
N ALA A 260 20.98 -31.62 -6.65
CA ALA A 260 21.15 -30.74 -7.80
C ALA A 260 20.48 -29.37 -7.65
N GLN A 261 19.94 -28.99 -6.49
CA GLN A 261 19.23 -27.72 -6.32
C GLN A 261 19.62 -27.03 -5.02
N ALA A 262 19.95 -25.75 -5.15
CA ALA A 262 20.18 -24.86 -4.02
C ALA A 262 19.21 -23.69 -4.04
N VAL A 263 18.73 -23.33 -2.85
CA VAL A 263 17.78 -22.25 -2.58
C VAL A 263 18.44 -21.23 -1.67
N VAL A 264 18.45 -19.98 -2.13
CA VAL A 264 18.86 -18.82 -1.34
C VAL A 264 17.63 -18.29 -0.62
N SER A 265 17.68 -18.24 0.70
CA SER A 265 16.59 -17.76 1.55
C SER A 265 17.06 -16.67 2.51
N LEU A 266 16.11 -15.94 3.09
CA LEU A 266 16.40 -14.88 4.07
C LEU A 266 16.31 -15.37 5.51
N ASN A 267 17.36 -15.08 6.27
CA ASN A 267 17.40 -15.23 7.74
C ASN A 267 16.88 -13.99 8.46
N TYR A 268 17.11 -12.82 7.87
CA TYR A 268 16.75 -11.53 8.46
C TYR A 268 16.00 -10.67 7.45
N ARG A 269 15.16 -9.78 7.97
CA ARG A 269 14.48 -8.78 7.17
C ARG A 269 15.49 -7.80 6.62
N ILE A 270 15.43 -7.52 5.31
CA ILE A 270 16.27 -6.49 4.70
C ILE A 270 15.54 -5.15 4.76
N GLN A 271 16.21 -4.15 5.34
CA GLN A 271 15.73 -2.78 5.31
C GLN A 271 16.09 -2.13 3.98
N GLY A 272 15.12 -1.46 3.36
CA GLY A 272 15.30 -0.70 2.13
C GLY A 272 15.22 0.82 2.36
N PRO A 273 15.49 1.64 1.33
CA PRO A 273 15.85 1.23 -0.02
C PRO A 273 17.33 0.84 -0.15
N GLN A 274 17.60 -0.28 -0.81
CA GLN A 274 18.96 -0.79 -1.01
C GLN A 274 19.05 -1.70 -2.24
N ASP A 275 20.15 -1.58 -2.99
CA ASP A 275 20.50 -2.49 -4.07
C ASP A 275 21.55 -3.50 -3.57
N VAL A 276 21.33 -4.81 -3.76
CA VAL A 276 22.24 -5.87 -3.33
C VAL A 276 22.59 -6.78 -4.51
N GLU A 277 23.87 -7.07 -4.71
CA GLU A 277 24.36 -8.05 -5.69
C GLU A 277 24.87 -9.29 -4.96
N LEU A 278 24.29 -10.44 -5.30
CA LEU A 278 24.74 -11.75 -4.85
C LEU A 278 25.32 -12.53 -6.03
N GLU A 279 26.26 -13.43 -5.71
CA GLU A 279 26.77 -14.41 -6.65
C GLU A 279 26.57 -15.81 -6.07
N LEU A 280 25.73 -16.60 -6.74
CA LEU A 280 25.54 -18.01 -6.47
C LEU A 280 26.32 -18.82 -7.50
N THR A 281 27.28 -19.60 -7.02
CA THR A 281 28.17 -20.41 -7.84
C THR A 281 27.86 -21.89 -7.62
N MET A 282 27.69 -22.62 -8.73
CA MET A 282 27.54 -24.08 -8.76
C MET A 282 28.78 -24.69 -9.41
N GLN A 283 29.64 -25.31 -8.61
CA GLN A 283 30.78 -26.10 -9.10
C GLN A 283 30.30 -27.52 -9.45
N ILE A 284 30.68 -27.99 -10.64
CA ILE A 284 30.22 -29.26 -11.19
C ILE A 284 31.41 -30.22 -11.30
N THR A 285 31.36 -31.31 -10.54
CA THR A 285 32.36 -32.38 -10.58
C THR A 285 31.77 -33.68 -11.12
N ASP A 286 32.62 -34.56 -11.63
CA ASP A 286 32.22 -35.95 -11.91
C ASP A 286 32.21 -36.81 -10.63
N LEU A 287 31.79 -38.07 -10.75
CA LEU A 287 31.77 -39.02 -9.62
C LEU A 287 33.14 -39.34 -9.01
N ARG A 288 34.24 -38.92 -9.67
CA ARG A 288 35.62 -39.05 -9.16
C ARG A 288 36.13 -37.70 -8.62
N SER A 289 35.23 -36.77 -8.35
CA SER A 289 35.52 -35.42 -7.86
C SER A 289 36.42 -34.59 -8.79
N ARG A 290 36.47 -34.92 -10.09
CA ARG A 290 37.21 -34.11 -11.07
C ARG A 290 36.35 -32.94 -11.52
N TYR A 291 36.94 -31.75 -11.56
CA TYR A 291 36.28 -30.53 -12.02
C TYR A 291 35.84 -30.65 -13.48
N THR A 292 34.57 -30.35 -13.76
CA THR A 292 34.02 -30.37 -15.12
C THR A 292 33.37 -29.07 -15.57
N GLY A 293 33.27 -28.07 -14.67
CA GLY A 293 32.81 -26.74 -15.01
C GLY A 293 32.17 -26.03 -13.82
N THR A 294 31.82 -24.76 -14.04
CA THR A 294 31.14 -23.92 -13.05
C THR A 294 29.99 -23.18 -13.72
N ALA A 295 28.82 -23.14 -13.09
CA ALA A 295 27.74 -22.26 -13.48
C ALA A 295 27.59 -21.14 -12.46
N VAL A 296 27.42 -19.90 -12.92
CA VAL A 296 27.34 -18.71 -12.06
C VAL A 296 26.01 -17.99 -12.29
N SER A 297 25.36 -17.64 -11.19
CA SER A 297 24.16 -16.81 -11.18
C SER A 297 24.42 -15.54 -10.38
N LYS A 298 24.46 -14.40 -11.08
CA LYS A 298 24.40 -13.07 -10.48
C LYS A 298 22.96 -12.72 -10.17
N ILE A 299 22.67 -12.36 -8.93
CA ILE A 299 21.33 -12.08 -8.44
C ILE A 299 21.32 -10.65 -7.90
N PHE A 300 20.56 -9.79 -8.55
CA PHE A 300 20.37 -8.40 -8.16
C PHE A 300 19.06 -8.26 -7.41
N LEU A 301 19.14 -7.87 -6.15
CA LEU A 301 17.99 -7.61 -5.30
C LEU A 301 17.79 -6.10 -5.21
N TYR A 302 16.63 -5.62 -5.66
CA TYR A 302 16.21 -4.24 -5.51
C TYR A 302 15.18 -4.15 -4.39
N VAL A 303 15.67 -3.82 -3.18
CA VAL A 303 14.81 -3.64 -2.01
C VAL A 303 14.26 -2.23 -2.04
N THR A 304 12.96 -2.10 -2.22
CA THR A 304 12.31 -0.79 -2.23
C THR A 304 12.19 -0.25 -0.80
N GLY A 305 12.06 1.06 -0.63
CA GLY A 305 11.79 1.63 0.69
C GLY A 305 10.50 1.08 1.30
N ASP A 306 10.33 1.28 2.61
CA ASP A 306 9.02 1.07 3.22
C ASP A 306 8.02 1.89 2.41
N SER A 307 7.04 1.20 1.83
CA SER A 307 5.93 1.87 1.17
C SER A 307 5.30 2.72 2.25
N VAL A 308 5.38 4.04 2.16
CA VAL A 308 4.60 4.92 3.04
C VAL A 308 3.15 4.64 2.69
N VAL A 309 2.56 3.71 3.43
CA VAL A 309 1.14 3.38 3.43
C VAL A 309 0.76 3.13 4.86
#